data_AF-A0A916I5P1-F1
#
_entry.id   AF-A0A916I5P1-F1
#
_cell.length_a   1.000
_cell.length_b   1.000
_cell.length_c   1.000
_cell.angle_alpha   90.00
_cell.angle_beta   90.00
_cell.angle_gamma   90.00
#
_symmetry.space_group_name_H-M   'P 1'
#
loop_
_entity.id
_entity.type
_entity.pdbx_description
1 polymer ?
#
loop_
_entity_poly.entity_id
_entity_poly.type
_entity_poly.pdbx_seq_one_letter_code
_entity_poly.pdbx_strand_id
1 'polypeptide(L)'
;MSRFERASHVLWHCQYHLVWVPKYRFRMLQGPIGREVQRCVMTFCGQLGCEIVELNVQIDHVHLLVKVPPKLAISELMGVLKGRTAIRLFTTFPSLRKKPYWGNHFWAKGYCVDTIGLNSEMV
;
A
#
# COMPACT_ATOMS: atom_id res chain seq x y z
N MET A 1 4.05 -9.57 -24.72
CA MET A 1 4.67 -10.30 -23.60
C MET A 1 3.57 -11.07 -22.87
N SER A 2 3.88 -12.21 -22.26
CA SER A 2 2.92 -12.99 -21.45
C SER A 2 2.44 -12.15 -20.26
N ARG A 3 1.14 -12.23 -19.92
CA ARG A 3 0.59 -11.57 -18.70
C ARG A 3 1.06 -12.22 -17.40
N PHE A 4 1.55 -13.45 -17.48
CA PHE A 4 2.04 -14.23 -16.34
C PHE A 4 3.54 -14.04 -16.16
N GLU A 5 3.95 -13.90 -14.90
CA GLU A 5 5.34 -13.93 -14.46
C GLU A 5 5.78 -15.36 -14.16
N ARG A 6 7.09 -15.63 -14.27
CA ARG A 6 7.67 -16.97 -14.08
C ARG A 6 8.65 -16.99 -12.90
N ALA A 7 8.42 -17.92 -11.99
CA ALA A 7 9.39 -18.38 -10.99
C ALA A 7 9.83 -19.82 -11.33
N SER A 8 10.73 -20.42 -10.55
CA SER A 8 11.33 -21.74 -10.84
C SER A 8 10.31 -22.83 -11.17
N HIS A 9 9.20 -22.87 -10.43
CA HIS A 9 8.15 -23.90 -10.57
C HIS A 9 6.73 -23.32 -10.63
N VAL A 10 6.59 -22.01 -10.86
CA VAL A 10 5.29 -21.32 -10.76
C VAL A 10 5.16 -20.30 -11.89
N LEU A 11 4.05 -20.37 -12.64
CA LEU A 11 3.56 -19.26 -13.46
C LEU A 11 2.45 -18.57 -12.69
N TRP A 12 2.51 -17.24 -12.56
CA TRP A 12 1.59 -16.53 -11.68
C TRP A 12 1.23 -15.14 -12.22
N HIS A 13 0.03 -14.69 -11.85
CA HIS A 13 -0.46 -13.34 -12.09
C HIS A 13 -1.37 -12.97 -10.92
N CYS A 14 -0.77 -12.39 -9.88
CA CYS A 14 -1.43 -12.10 -8.62
C CYS A 14 -1.48 -10.59 -8.43
N GLN A 15 -2.50 -9.96 -9.02
CA GLN A 15 -2.67 -8.51 -8.99
C GLN A 15 -3.81 -8.13 -8.04
N TYR A 16 -3.56 -7.11 -7.22
CA TYR A 16 -4.49 -6.68 -6.17
C TYR A 16 -4.67 -5.17 -6.21
N HIS A 17 -5.91 -4.74 -6.02
CA HIS A 17 -6.24 -3.36 -5.65
C HIS A 17 -6.35 -3.26 -4.14
N LEU A 18 -5.50 -2.43 -3.54
CA LEU A 18 -5.44 -2.21 -2.11
C LEU A 18 -5.81 -0.77 -1.82
N VAL A 19 -6.71 -0.59 -0.85
CA VAL A 19 -7.13 0.74 -0.40
C VAL A 19 -7.06 0.82 1.12
N TRP A 20 -6.40 1.85 1.63
CA TRP A 20 -6.40 2.13 3.06
C TRP A 20 -6.41 3.62 3.33
N VAL A 21 -6.87 3.98 4.53
CA VAL A 21 -7.16 5.37 4.91
C VAL A 21 -6.42 5.75 6.18
N PRO A 22 -6.05 7.03 6.37
CA PRO A 22 -5.62 7.55 7.65
C PRO A 22 -6.70 7.32 8.71
N LYS A 23 -6.31 7.24 9.98
CA LYS A 23 -7.28 7.08 11.08
C LYS A 23 -8.31 8.20 11.02
N TYR A 24 -9.58 7.86 11.17
CA TYR A 24 -10.72 8.79 11.01
C TYR A 24 -10.79 9.51 9.66
N ARG A 25 -10.10 9.02 8.62
CA ARG A 25 -10.09 9.56 7.27
C ARG A 25 -9.66 11.04 7.23
N PHE A 26 -8.70 11.41 8.08
CA PHE A 26 -8.17 12.78 8.08
C PHE A 26 -7.50 13.12 6.74
N ARG A 27 -7.80 14.32 6.23
CA ARG A 27 -7.28 14.87 4.97
C ARG A 27 -5.85 15.40 5.11
N MET A 28 -4.89 14.50 5.36
CA MET A 28 -3.50 14.88 5.65
C MET A 28 -2.46 14.34 4.67
N LEU A 29 -2.85 13.49 3.73
CA LEU A 29 -1.93 12.87 2.78
C LEU A 29 -1.61 13.82 1.63
N GLN A 30 -1.15 15.01 1.97
CA GLN A 30 -0.85 16.08 1.04
C GLN A 30 0.52 16.69 1.32
N GLY A 31 1.06 17.42 0.34
CA GLY A 31 2.35 18.10 0.47
C GLY A 31 3.47 17.13 0.89
N PRO A 32 4.30 17.49 1.89
CA PRO A 32 5.40 16.65 2.35
C PRO A 32 4.97 15.26 2.87
N ILE A 33 3.81 15.16 3.53
CA ILE A 33 3.32 13.90 4.11
C ILE A 33 2.93 12.93 3.00
N GLY A 34 2.14 13.40 2.01
CA GLY A 34 1.73 12.59 0.87
C GLY A 34 2.94 12.07 0.07
N ARG A 35 3.95 12.93 -0.15
CA ARG A 35 5.19 12.53 -0.83
C ARG A 35 5.98 11.47 -0.06
N GLU A 36 6.08 11.60 1.26
CA GLU A 36 6.78 10.59 2.08
C GLU A 36 6.03 9.26 2.09
N VAL A 37 4.69 9.28 2.13
CA VAL A 37 3.86 8.07 1.98
C VAL A 37 4.14 7.38 0.65
N GLN A 38 4.11 8.13 -0.45
CA GLN A 38 4.37 7.59 -1.79
C GLN A 38 5.77 6.95 -1.84
N ARG A 39 6.80 7.65 -1.35
CA ARG A 39 8.17 7.13 -1.27
C ARG A 39 8.28 5.84 -0.45
N CYS A 40 7.62 5.80 0.71
CA CYS A 40 7.62 4.63 1.59
C CYS A 40 6.97 3.42 0.90
N VAL A 41 5.80 3.60 0.29
CA VAL A 41 5.09 2.53 -0.41
C VAL A 41 5.95 1.97 -1.54
N MET A 42 6.52 2.84 -2.39
CA MET A 42 7.43 2.40 -3.46
C MET A 42 8.63 1.61 -2.94
N THR A 43 9.26 2.10 -1.87
CA THR A 43 10.44 1.45 -1.27
C THR A 43 10.08 0.08 -0.68
N PHE A 44 9.01 0.00 0.10
CA PHE A 44 8.66 -1.22 0.82
C PHE A 44 8.06 -2.29 -0.08
N CYS A 45 7.26 -1.92 -1.09
CA CYS A 45 6.85 -2.85 -2.14
C CYS A 45 8.06 -3.44 -2.86
N GLY A 46 9.02 -2.60 -3.29
CA GLY A 46 10.24 -3.07 -3.94
C GLY A 46 11.07 -4.02 -3.06
N GLN A 47 11.20 -3.72 -1.76
CA GLN A 47 11.89 -4.59 -0.80
C GLN A 47 11.24 -5.97 -0.64
N LEU A 48 9.91 -6.05 -0.81
CA LEU A 48 9.15 -7.30 -0.74
C LEU A 48 9.05 -8.03 -2.09
N GLY A 49 9.66 -7.49 -3.14
CA GLY A 49 9.57 -8.02 -4.50
C GLY A 49 8.19 -7.81 -5.14
N CYS A 50 7.39 -6.89 -4.63
CA CYS A 50 6.13 -6.48 -5.24
C CYS A 50 6.37 -5.47 -6.36
N GLU A 51 5.65 -5.62 -7.47
CA GLU A 51 5.69 -4.68 -8.59
C GLU A 51 4.47 -3.75 -8.49
N ILE A 52 4.72 -2.45 -8.36
CA ILE A 52 3.66 -1.44 -8.36
C ILE A 52 3.27 -1.16 -9.80
N VAL A 53 2.00 -1.41 -10.13
CA VAL A 53 1.41 -1.06 -11.43
C VAL A 53 0.91 0.37 -11.39
N GLU A 54 0.23 0.76 -10.31
CA GLU A 54 -0.24 2.12 -10.09
C GLU A 54 -0.25 2.45 -8.61
N LEU A 55 0.14 3.67 -8.25
CA LEU A 55 0.06 4.18 -6.89
C LEU A 55 -0.51 5.60 -6.92
N ASN A 56 -1.64 5.79 -6.26
CA ASN A 56 -2.29 7.07 -6.15
C ASN A 56 -2.55 7.42 -4.68
N VAL A 57 -1.87 8.46 -4.20
CA VAL A 57 -2.03 8.98 -2.83
C VAL A 57 -2.99 10.16 -2.89
N GLN A 58 -4.24 9.92 -2.51
CA GLN A 58 -5.27 10.93 -2.39
C GLN A 58 -5.20 11.58 -1.00
N ILE A 59 -5.81 12.76 -0.85
CA ILE A 59 -5.71 13.56 0.39
C ILE A 59 -6.13 12.80 1.66
N ASP A 60 -7.04 11.84 1.55
CA ASP A 60 -7.64 11.08 2.65
C ASP A 60 -7.56 9.55 2.49
N HIS A 61 -6.92 9.02 1.44
CA HIS A 61 -6.75 7.58 1.23
C HIS A 61 -5.63 7.27 0.24
N VAL A 62 -5.18 6.01 0.21
CA VAL A 62 -4.20 5.52 -0.76
C VAL A 62 -4.83 4.41 -1.58
N HIS A 63 -4.70 4.50 -2.90
CA HIS A 63 -4.96 3.40 -3.84
C HIS A 63 -3.64 2.83 -4.32
N LEU A 64 -3.49 1.51 -4.23
CA LEU A 64 -2.33 0.79 -4.74
C LEU A 64 -2.81 -0.37 -5.60
N LEU A 65 -2.42 -0.35 -6.87
CA LEU A 65 -2.53 -1.49 -7.76
C LEU A 65 -1.15 -2.16 -7.84
N VAL A 66 -1.06 -3.40 -7.39
CA VAL A 66 0.23 -4.07 -7.17
C VAL A 66 0.16 -5.54 -7.57
N LYS A 67 1.22 -6.03 -8.22
CA LYS A 67 1.46 -7.47 -8.37
C LYS A 67 2.27 -7.97 -7.18
N VAL A 68 1.78 -9.02 -6.54
CA VAL A 68 2.34 -9.56 -5.30
C VAL A 68 2.84 -10.98 -5.55
N PRO A 69 4.09 -11.32 -5.22
CA PRO A 69 4.58 -12.69 -5.36
C PRO A 69 3.67 -13.69 -4.62
N PRO A 70 3.37 -14.86 -5.19
CA PRO A 70 2.37 -15.79 -4.64
C PRO A 70 2.73 -16.36 -3.26
N LYS A 71 4.00 -16.26 -2.85
CA LYS A 71 4.49 -16.65 -1.53
C LYS A 71 4.21 -15.60 -0.44
N LEU A 72 3.90 -14.36 -0.80
CA LEU A 72 3.73 -13.25 0.12
C LEU A 72 2.23 -13.05 0.40
N ALA A 73 1.85 -13.16 1.67
CA ALA A 73 0.47 -12.91 2.07
C ALA A 73 0.13 -11.41 1.99
N ILE A 74 -1.09 -11.08 1.54
CA ILE A 74 -1.56 -9.68 1.49
C ILE A 74 -1.59 -9.04 2.87
N SER A 75 -1.95 -9.80 3.90
CA SER A 75 -1.93 -9.32 5.29
C SER A 75 -0.52 -8.93 5.75
N GLU A 76 0.51 -9.65 5.31
CA GLU A 76 1.91 -9.34 5.59
C GLU A 76 2.33 -8.05 4.88
N LEU A 77 2.06 -7.93 3.56
CA LEU A 77 2.31 -6.71 2.79
C LEU A 77 1.65 -5.50 3.45
N MET A 78 0.36 -5.61 3.80
CA MET A 78 -0.38 -4.51 4.44
C MET A 78 0.14 -4.19 5.85
N GLY A 79 0.60 -5.18 6.60
CA GLY A 79 1.28 -4.99 7.88
C GLY A 79 2.55 -4.14 7.73
N VAL A 80 3.39 -4.49 6.75
CA VAL A 80 4.63 -3.76 6.43
C VAL A 80 4.30 -2.34 5.96
N LEU A 81 3.43 -2.19 4.96
CA LEU A 81 3.08 -0.89 4.38
C LEU A 81 2.46 0.04 5.41
N LYS A 82 1.48 -0.41 6.21
CA LYS A 82 0.85 0.47 7.20
C LYS A 82 1.76 0.72 8.39
N GLY A 83 2.40 -0.32 8.92
CA GLY A 83 3.25 -0.24 10.11
C GLY A 83 4.50 0.61 9.90
N ARG A 84 5.34 0.26 8.91
CA ARG A 84 6.61 0.97 8.68
C ARG A 84 6.40 2.39 8.21
N THR A 85 5.39 2.63 7.37
CA THR A 85 5.07 4.00 6.92
C THR A 85 4.59 4.86 8.08
N ALA A 86 3.76 4.34 8.99
CA ALA A 86 3.36 5.09 10.19
C ALA A 86 4.57 5.47 11.07
N ILE A 87 5.48 4.52 11.32
CA ILE A 87 6.73 4.77 12.07
C ILE A 87 7.56 5.86 11.40
N ARG A 88 7.73 5.75 10.07
CA ARG A 88 8.50 6.72 9.28
C ARG A 88 7.87 8.12 9.38
N LEU A 89 6.56 8.24 9.21
CA LEU A 89 5.87 9.53 9.28
C LEU A 89 5.97 10.18 10.66
N PHE A 90 5.78 9.43 11.75
CA PHE A 90 5.94 10.00 13.10
C PHE A 90 7.38 10.36 13.47
N THR A 91 8.35 9.78 12.78
CA THR A 91 9.77 10.12 12.93
C THR A 91 10.12 11.36 12.11
N THR A 92 9.71 11.40 10.84
CA THR A 92 10.00 12.50 9.92
C THR A 92 9.20 13.76 10.26
N PHE A 93 7.97 13.61 10.77
CA PHE A 93 7.07 14.72 11.12
C PHE A 93 6.62 14.62 12.59
N PRO A 94 7.47 15.00 13.56
CA PRO A 94 7.13 14.89 14.99
C PRO A 94 5.87 15.66 15.39
N SER A 95 5.52 16.71 14.66
CA SER A 95 4.27 17.48 14.85
C SER A 95 3.02 16.61 14.70
N LEU A 96 3.07 15.52 13.92
CA LEU A 96 1.96 14.59 13.77
C LEU A 96 1.58 13.93 15.09
N ARG A 97 2.48 13.80 16.07
CA ARG A 97 2.15 13.19 17.38
C ARG A 97 1.18 14.05 18.22
N LYS A 98 0.97 15.30 17.84
CA LYS A 98 -0.03 16.20 18.45
C LYS A 98 -1.42 15.93 17.85
N LYS A 99 -2.41 16.77 18.15
CA LYS A 99 -3.72 16.68 17.49
C LYS A 99 -3.55 16.69 15.95
N PRO A 100 -4.21 15.80 15.19
CA PRO A 100 -5.25 14.86 15.64
C PRO A 100 -4.77 13.44 16.01
N TYR A 101 -3.47 13.13 16.04
CA TYR A 101 -2.91 11.79 16.30
C TYR A 101 -2.20 11.61 17.65
N TRP A 102 -2.71 12.25 18.70
CA TRP A 102 -2.32 12.11 20.11
C TRP A 102 -2.20 10.67 20.68
N GLY A 103 -2.56 9.63 19.92
CA GLY A 103 -2.35 8.21 20.26
C GLY A 103 -1.43 7.45 19.29
N ASN A 104 -0.64 8.12 18.46
CA ASN A 104 0.33 7.52 17.52
C ASN A 104 -0.25 6.45 16.56
N HIS A 105 -1.52 6.56 16.19
CA HIS A 105 -2.17 5.64 15.26
C HIS A 105 -2.46 6.33 13.92
N PHE A 106 -1.50 6.29 12.98
CA PHE A 106 -1.62 7.04 11.72
C PHE A 106 -2.73 6.51 10.78
N TRP A 107 -2.82 5.19 10.62
CA TRP A 107 -3.78 4.54 9.73
C TRP A 107 -5.01 4.00 10.48
N ALA A 108 -6.13 3.84 9.78
CA ALA A 108 -7.25 3.04 10.27
C ALA A 108 -6.83 1.56 10.42
N LYS A 109 -7.53 0.79 11.26
CA LYS A 109 -7.19 -0.63 11.51
C LYS A 109 -7.35 -1.49 10.26
N GLY A 110 -8.48 -1.37 9.56
CA GLY A 110 -8.78 -2.13 8.35
C GLY A 110 -8.11 -1.61 7.07
N TYR A 111 -8.32 -2.35 5.99
CA TYR A 111 -8.01 -2.00 4.61
C TYR A 111 -8.99 -2.75 3.69
N CYS A 112 -9.19 -2.24 2.48
CA CYS A 112 -9.90 -2.95 1.42
C CYS A 112 -8.88 -3.65 0.52
N VAL A 113 -9.22 -4.86 0.08
CA VAL A 113 -8.49 -5.63 -0.91
C VAL A 113 -9.47 -6.18 -1.92
N ASP A 114 -9.15 -6.02 -3.19
CA ASP A 114 -9.84 -6.66 -4.29
C ASP A 114 -8.82 -7.35 -5.20
N THR A 115 -9.19 -8.50 -5.75
CA THR A 115 -8.38 -9.24 -6.71
C THR A 115 -8.68 -8.73 -8.12
N ILE A 116 -7.66 -8.35 -8.87
CA ILE A 116 -7.84 -7.97 -10.26
C ILE A 116 -7.72 -9.23 -11.13
N GLY A 117 -8.87 -9.66 -11.66
CA GLY A 117 -9.00 -10.84 -12.52
C GLY A 117 -9.08 -10.50 -14.01
N LEU A 118 -9.43 -11.50 -14.81
CA LEU A 118 -9.70 -11.34 -16.23
C LEU A 118 -11.06 -10.69 -16.44
N ASN A 119 -11.17 -9.87 -17.48
CA ASN A 119 -12.48 -9.58 -18.04
C ASN A 119 -13.12 -10.90 -18.47
N SER A 120 -14.39 -11.10 -18.11
CA SER A 120 -15.18 -12.28 -18.48
C SER A 120 -15.26 -12.51 -19.99
N GLU A 121 -15.09 -11.44 -20.78
CA GLU A 121 -15.09 -11.47 -22.26
C GLU A 121 -13.76 -11.96 -22.86
N MET A 122 -12.68 -12.05 -22.07
CA MET A 122 -11.36 -12.52 -22.52
C MET A 122 -11.07 -13.96 -22.05
N VAL A 123 -12.08 -14.68 -21.55
CA VAL A 123 -12.02 -16.09 -21.16
C VAL A 123 -12.64 -16.96 -22.24
#